data_AF-A0AAN8FW45-F1
#
_entry.id   AF-A0AAN8FW45-F1
#
_cell.length_a   1.000
_cell.length_b   1.000
_cell.length_c   1.000
_cell.angle_alpha   90.00
_cell.angle_beta   90.00
_cell.angle_gamma   90.00
#
_symmetry.space_group_name_H-M   'P 1'
#
loop_
_entity.id
_entity.type
_entity.pdbx_description
1 polymer ?
#
loop_
_entity_poly.entity_id
_entity_poly.type
_entity_poly.pdbx_seq_one_letter_code
_entity_poly.pdbx_strand_id
1 'polypeptide(L)' 'PCPQEYHQILQIVDSYKYYDQPNYQQIYSLMRRALQNCGQPEFPYDWEK' A
#
# COMPACT_ATOMS: atom_id res chain seq x y z
N PRO A 1 5.56 14.12 2.56
CA PRO A 1 6.30 13.35 1.52
C PRO A 1 5.60 12.00 1.33
N CYS A 2 5.56 11.45 0.11
CA CYS A 2 4.87 10.18 -0.16
C CYS A 2 5.66 8.99 0.43
N PRO A 3 5.01 8.06 1.17
CA PRO A 3 5.65 6.84 1.68
C PRO A 3 6.42 6.04 0.62
N GLN A 4 7.57 5.49 0.99
CA GLN A 4 8.41 4.71 0.08
C GLN A 4 7.70 3.43 -0.38
N GLU A 5 6.86 2.86 0.48
CA GLU A 5 6.01 1.71 0.21
C GLU A 5 5.11 1.91 -1.01
N TYR A 6 4.59 3.12 -1.23
CA TYR A 6 3.73 3.38 -2.39
C TYR A 6 4.51 3.39 -3.70
N HIS A 7 5.78 3.79 -3.68
CA HIS A 7 6.65 3.66 -4.86
C HIS A 7 6.93 2.18 -5.16
N GLN A 8 7.11 1.35 -4.13
CA GLN A 8 7.27 -0.10 -4.30
C GLN A 8 6.01 -0.74 -4.86
N ILE A 9 4.82 -0.33 -4.38
CA ILE A 9 3.54 -0.80 -4.92
C ILE A 9 3.40 -0.42 -6.40
N LEU A 10 3.74 0.82 -6.78
CA LEU A 10 3.71 1.25 -8.17
C LEU A 10 4.60 0.37 -9.05
N GLN A 11 5.85 0.12 -8.64
CA GLN A 11 6.77 -0.76 -9.35
C GLN A 11 6.24 -2.19 -9.52
N ILE A 12 5.56 -2.73 -8.49
CA ILE A 12 4.93 -4.04 -8.56
C ILE A 12 3.82 -4.05 -9.59
N VAL A 13 2.91 -3.07 -9.54
CA VAL A 13 1.77 -2.97 -10.46
C VAL A 13 2.23 -2.79 -11.91
N ASP A 14 3.21 -1.91 -12.14
CA ASP A 14 3.78 -1.65 -13.47
C ASP A 14 4.52 -2.86 -14.06
N SER A 15 4.99 -3.78 -13.22
CA SER A 15 5.69 -4.99 -13.69
C SER A 15 4.76 -6.07 -14.23
N TYR A 16 3.46 -6.02 -13.91
CA TYR A 16 2.50 -7.04 -14.31
C TYR A 16 2.00 -6.87 -15.75
N LYS A 17 1.73 -8.00 -16.39
CA LYS A 17 1.03 -8.11 -17.67
C LYS A 17 -0.44 -8.48 -17.43
N TYR A 18 -1.23 -8.42 -18.51
CA TYR A 18 -2.67 -8.64 -18.47
C TYR A 18 -3.12 -9.97 -17.82
N TYR A 19 -2.36 -11.05 -18.01
CA TYR A 19 -2.69 -12.38 -17.46
C TYR A 19 -1.92 -12.74 -16.19
N ASP A 20 -1.05 -11.85 -15.70
CA ASP A 20 -0.30 -12.13 -14.49
C ASP A 20 -1.23 -12.09 -13.28
N GLN A 21 -1.04 -13.03 -12.35
CA GLN A 21 -1.78 -13.03 -11.10
C GLN A 21 -1.08 -12.11 -10.08
N PRO A 22 -1.70 -11.01 -9.64
CA PRO A 22 -1.04 -10.10 -8.72
C PRO A 22 -0.90 -10.72 -7.33
N ASN A 23 0.25 -10.53 -6.71
CA ASN A 23 0.45 -10.89 -5.31
C ASN A 23 -0.16 -9.83 -4.38
N TYR A 24 -1.47 -9.91 -4.15
CA TYR A 24 -2.18 -8.98 -3.26
C TYR A 24 -1.68 -9.01 -1.82
N GLN A 25 -1.22 -10.17 -1.33
CA GLN A 25 -0.68 -10.29 0.02
C GLN A 25 0.55 -9.40 0.22
N GLN A 26 1.41 -9.29 -0.80
CA GLN A 26 2.57 -8.40 -0.78
C GLN A 26 2.13 -6.93 -0.75
N ILE A 27 1.15 -6.55 -1.57
CA ILE A 27 0.64 -5.17 -1.64
C ILE A 27 0.03 -4.74 -0.29
N TYR A 28 -0.80 -5.59 0.32
CA TYR A 28 -1.39 -5.30 1.64
C TYR A 28 -0.34 -5.21 2.74
N SER A 29 0.75 -5.97 2.64
CA SER A 29 1.85 -5.90 3.61
C SER A 29 2.60 -4.56 3.50
N LEU A 30 2.80 -4.05 2.29
CA LEU A 30 3.39 -2.73 2.05
C LEU A 30 2.49 -1.61 2.57
N MET A 31 1.18 -1.67 2.32
CA MET A 31 0.23 -0.68 2.85
C MET A 31 0.22 -0.63 4.38
N ARG A 32 0.22 -1.78 5.05
CA ARG A 32 0.30 -1.84 6.52
C ARG A 32 1.63 -1.29 7.06
N ARG A 33 2.75 -1.57 6.37
CA ARG A 33 4.05 -0.99 6.72
C ARG A 33 4.06 0.53 6.56
N ALA A 34 3.43 1.06 5.51
CA ALA A 34 3.30 2.50 5.28
C ALA A 34 2.57 3.18 6.44
N LEU A 35 1.45 2.58 6.88
CA LEU A 35 0.67 3.08 8.01
C LEU A 35 1.50 3.13 9.30
N GLN A 36 2.24 2.06 9.60
CA GLN A 36 3.14 1.98 10.77
C GLN A 36 4.28 3.01 10.69
N ASN A 37 4.93 3.14 9.53
CA ASN A 37 6.04 4.07 9.32
C ASN A 37 5.60 5.54 9.39
N CYS A 38 4.37 5.84 8.97
CA CYS A 38 3.79 7.18 9.09
C CYS A 38 3.22 7.47 10.48
N GLY A 39 3.20 6.48 11.37
CA GLY A 39 2.64 6.61 12.72
C GLY A 39 1.16 6.98 12.72
N GLN A 40 0.42 6.67 11.64
CA GLN A 40 -1.00 6.99 11.55
C GLN A 40 -1.83 5.80 12.06
N PRO A 41 -2.88 6.05 12.85
CA PRO A 41 -3.81 4.99 13.24
C PRO A 41 -4.72 4.62 12.05
N GLU A 42 -5.20 3.39 12.01
CA GLU A 42 -6.16 2.94 11.00
C GLU A 42 -7.56 3.56 11.23
N PHE A 43 -7.92 3.79 12.49
CA PHE A 43 -9.20 4.33 12.92
C PHE A 43 -8.98 5.45 13.94
N PRO A 44 -9.90 6.42 14.07
CA PRO A 44 -11.12 6.61 13.26
C PRO A 44 -10.79 7.20 11.88
N TYR A 45 -11.64 6.93 10.90
CA TYR A 45 -11.52 7.55 9.59
C TYR A 45 -12.03 8.99 9.61
N ASP A 46 -11.55 9.81 8.67
CA ASP A 46 -11.89 11.24 8.60
C ASP A 46 -13.41 11.51 8.47
N TRP A 47 -14.15 10.58 7.86
CA TRP A 47 -15.60 10.68 7.66
C TRP A 47 -16.43 10.22 8.87
N GLU A 48 -15.79 9.63 9.89
CA GLU A 48 -16.46 9.24 11.15
C GLU A 48 -16.52 10.40 12.16
N LYS A 49 -16.19 11.62 11.72
CA LYS A 49 -16.18 12.87 12.51
C LYS A 49 -17.20 13.88 12.02
#